data_AF-A0A972XHJ9-F1
#
_entry.id   AF-A0A972XHJ9-F1
#
_cell.length_a   1.000
_cell.length_b   1.000
_cell.length_c   1.000
_cell.angle_alpha   90.00
_cell.angle_beta   90.00
_cell.angle_gamma   90.00
#
_symmetry.space_group_name_H-M   'P 1'
#
loop_
_entity.id
_entity.type
_entity.pdbx_description
1 polymer ?
#
loop_
_entity_poly.entity_id
_entity_poly.type
_entity_poly.pdbx_seq_one_letter_code
_entity_poly.pdbx_strand_id
1 'polypeptide(L)'
;MATTLDFSQTYDAPPAAVRAMITDDQFINLRATRTGATTVDCEVIDEPGGGTTVVVTRTMPANVPSYAKSFVGETLTVTERQEWAVPAADGTGTAVASAEMSAPIAFTGSMSITTDGSVTTVRTFGE
;
A
#
# COMPACT_ATOMS: atom_id res chain seq x y z
N MET A 1 -23.35 -3.27 0.29
CA MET A 1 -22.50 -2.80 1.39
C MET A 1 -21.08 -2.87 0.88
N ALA A 2 -20.34 -1.77 0.93
CA ALA A 2 -18.90 -1.80 0.67
C ALA A 2 -18.22 -2.63 1.77
N THR A 3 -17.13 -3.31 1.42
CA THR A 3 -16.42 -4.19 2.36
C THR A 3 -15.33 -3.36 3.01
N THR A 4 -15.41 -3.17 4.33
CA THR A 4 -14.37 -2.45 5.06
C THR A 4 -13.08 -3.26 5.11
N LEU A 5 -11.98 -2.61 4.76
CA LEU A 5 -10.62 -3.07 5.03
C LEU A 5 -10.12 -2.41 6.32
N ASP A 6 -9.73 -3.22 7.30
CA ASP A 6 -8.99 -2.78 8.48
C ASP A 6 -7.86 -3.78 8.74
N PHE A 7 -6.63 -3.36 8.42
CA PHE A 7 -5.47 -4.22 8.51
C PHE A 7 -4.31 -3.49 9.18
N SER A 8 -3.62 -4.15 10.09
CA SER A 8 -2.48 -3.59 10.82
C SER A 8 -1.30 -4.55 10.78
N GLN A 9 -0.10 -3.98 10.65
CA GLN A 9 1.19 -4.68 10.70
C GLN A 9 2.06 -4.02 11.76
N THR A 10 2.82 -4.81 12.51
CA THR A 10 3.73 -4.32 13.54
C THR A 10 5.19 -4.57 13.17
N TYR A 11 6.06 -3.65 13.58
CA TYR A 11 7.49 -3.67 13.32
C TYR A 11 8.25 -3.37 14.61
N ASP A 12 9.23 -4.21 14.92
CA ASP A 12 10.22 -3.97 15.98
C ASP A 12 11.32 -3.04 15.43
N ALA A 13 10.90 -1.82 15.08
CA ALA A 13 11.74 -0.79 14.49
C ALA A 13 11.15 0.60 14.77
N PRO A 14 11.99 1.66 14.86
CA PRO A 14 11.51 3.02 15.02
C PRO A 14 10.64 3.49 13.83
N PRO A 15 9.67 4.41 14.02
CA PRO A 15 8.77 4.84 12.95
C PRO A 15 9.49 5.43 11.75
N ALA A 16 10.57 6.19 11.96
CA ALA A 16 11.40 6.72 10.87
C ALA A 16 11.99 5.62 9.97
N ALA A 17 12.43 4.49 10.55
CA ALA A 17 12.96 3.36 9.78
C ALA A 17 11.83 2.65 9.00
N VAL A 18 10.66 2.50 9.61
CA VAL A 18 9.49 1.93 8.95
C VAL A 18 9.00 2.84 7.82
N ARG A 19 8.94 4.17 8.04
CA ARG A 19 8.58 5.16 7.03
C ARG A 19 9.53 5.07 5.83
N ALA A 20 10.84 5.07 6.07
CA ALA A 20 11.84 4.92 5.02
C ALA A 20 11.63 3.61 4.24
N MET A 21 11.41 2.50 4.93
CA MET A 21 11.20 1.20 4.30
C MET A 21 9.91 1.13 3.45
N ILE A 22 8.78 1.64 3.94
CA ILE A 22 7.51 1.51 3.20
C ILE A 22 7.40 2.47 2.00
N THR A 23 8.25 3.51 1.96
CA THR A 23 8.40 4.42 0.81
C THR A 23 9.66 4.15 0.00
N ASP A 24 10.32 3.00 0.20
CA ASP A 24 11.51 2.59 -0.55
C ASP A 24 11.12 1.70 -1.74
N ASP A 25 11.59 2.05 -2.93
CA ASP A 25 11.24 1.36 -4.17
C ASP A 25 11.71 -0.09 -4.19
N GLN A 26 12.89 -0.39 -3.63
CA GLN A 26 13.42 -1.75 -3.57
C GLN A 26 12.58 -2.64 -2.65
N PHE A 27 12.20 -2.13 -1.47
CA PHE A 27 11.32 -2.83 -0.55
C PHE A 27 9.94 -3.07 -1.16
N ILE A 28 9.36 -2.06 -1.81
CA ILE A 28 8.05 -2.16 -2.47
C ILE A 28 8.08 -3.21 -3.58
N ASN A 29 9.11 -3.20 -4.42
CA ASN A 29 9.31 -4.20 -5.47
C ASN A 29 9.43 -5.61 -4.87
N LEU A 30 10.29 -5.77 -3.86
CA LEU A 30 10.48 -7.06 -3.18
C LEU A 30 9.17 -7.57 -2.58
N ARG A 31 8.41 -6.70 -1.90
CA ARG A 31 7.11 -7.04 -1.31
C ARG A 31 6.14 -7.49 -2.39
N ALA A 32 5.99 -6.73 -3.47
CA ALA A 32 5.06 -7.05 -4.56
C ALA A 32 5.39 -8.40 -5.20
N THR A 33 6.66 -8.65 -5.55
CA THR A 33 7.11 -9.93 -6.12
C THR A 33 6.88 -11.10 -5.16
N ARG A 34 7.20 -10.94 -3.87
CA ARG A 34 6.98 -12.00 -2.86
C ARG A 34 5.50 -12.32 -2.62
N THR A 35 4.61 -11.37 -2.92
CA THR A 35 3.15 -11.58 -2.86
C THR A 35 2.53 -12.08 -4.16
N GLY A 36 3.35 -12.51 -5.12
CA GLY A 36 2.88 -13.17 -6.35
C GLY A 36 2.68 -12.25 -7.54
N ALA A 37 3.18 -11.01 -7.49
CA ALA A 37 3.20 -10.16 -8.67
C ALA A 37 4.13 -10.73 -9.75
N THR A 38 3.62 -10.87 -10.97
CA THR A 38 4.38 -11.26 -12.17
C THR A 38 5.01 -10.06 -12.86
N THR A 39 4.40 -8.88 -12.72
CA THR A 39 4.97 -7.59 -13.13
C THR A 39 4.81 -6.60 -12.00
N VAL A 40 5.82 -5.73 -11.84
CA VAL A 40 5.79 -4.62 -10.88
C VAL A 40 6.38 -3.40 -11.57
N ASP A 41 5.66 -2.29 -11.48
CA ASP A 41 6.11 -0.95 -11.82
C ASP A 41 5.88 -0.08 -10.59
N CYS A 42 6.92 0.62 -10.14
CA CYS A 42 6.92 1.35 -8.89
C CYS A 42 7.58 2.71 -9.09
N GLU A 43 6.89 3.76 -8.67
CA GLU A 43 7.37 5.12 -8.66
C GLU A 43 7.26 5.68 -7.23
N VAL A 44 8.35 6.26 -6.75
CA VAL A 44 8.40 7.00 -5.49
C VAL A 44 8.80 8.43 -5.82
N ILE A 45 7.95 9.37 -5.44
CA ILE A 45 8.07 10.79 -5.79
C ILE A 45 8.17 11.58 -4.49
N ASP A 46 9.27 12.28 -4.29
CA ASP A 46 9.39 13.27 -3.22
C ASP A 46 8.62 14.53 -3.60
N GLU A 47 7.65 14.91 -2.77
CA GLU A 47 6.76 16.04 -3.04
C GLU A 47 7.39 17.36 -2.55
N PRO A 48 7.16 18.48 -3.26
CA PRO A 48 7.49 19.81 -2.76
C PRO A 48 6.83 20.04 -1.39
N GLY A 49 7.65 20.25 -0.35
CA GLY A 49 7.18 20.40 1.02
C GLY A 49 7.46 19.21 1.94
N GLY A 50 8.05 18.13 1.43
CA GLY A 50 8.57 17.01 2.23
C GLY A 50 7.61 15.85 2.44
N GLY A 51 6.53 15.78 1.65
CA GLY A 51 5.69 14.59 1.51
C GLY A 51 6.29 13.58 0.55
N THR A 52 5.65 12.42 0.41
CA THR A 52 6.08 11.38 -0.53
C THR A 52 4.87 10.74 -1.17
N THR A 53 4.85 10.67 -2.50
CA THR A 53 3.86 9.90 -3.25
C THR A 53 4.46 8.58 -3.69
N VAL A 54 3.77 7.48 -3.43
CA VAL A 54 4.12 6.14 -3.91
C VAL A 54 3.04 5.68 -4.88
N VAL A 55 3.42 5.28 -6.08
CA VAL A 55 2.53 4.66 -7.07
C VAL A 55 3.08 3.29 -7.42
N VAL A 56 2.26 2.24 -7.27
CA VAL A 56 2.64 0.87 -7.56
C VAL A 56 1.61 0.24 -8.47
N THR A 57 2.01 -0.13 -9.68
CA THR A 57 1.21 -0.97 -10.57
C THR A 57 1.77 -2.38 -10.55
N ARG A 58 0.95 -3.35 -10.14
CA ARG A 58 1.33 -4.77 -10.10
C ARG A 58 0.29 -5.65 -10.77
N THR A 59 0.75 -6.68 -11.47
CA THR A 59 -0.12 -7.71 -12.04
C THR A 59 0.14 -9.04 -11.32
N MET A 60 -0.92 -9.75 -10.95
CA MET A 60 -0.82 -11.05 -10.26
C MET A 60 -1.90 -12.02 -10.75
N PRO A 61 -1.73 -13.34 -10.59
CA PRO A 61 -2.78 -14.31 -10.90
C PRO A 61 -4.07 -14.01 -10.12
N ALA A 62 -5.20 -14.00 -10.81
CA ALA A 62 -6.49 -13.76 -10.19
C ALA A 62 -6.99 -15.04 -9.49
N ASN A 63 -6.69 -15.17 -8.20
CA ASN A 63 -7.20 -16.26 -7.36
C ASN A 63 -8.62 -15.95 -6.87
N VAL A 64 -9.55 -15.81 -7.80
CA VAL A 64 -10.96 -15.53 -7.51
C VAL A 64 -11.84 -16.77 -7.72
N PRO A 65 -12.97 -16.89 -7.00
CA PRO A 65 -13.94 -17.96 -7.23
C PRO A 65 -14.37 -18.03 -8.71
N SER A 66 -14.76 -19.22 -9.17
CA SER A 66 -15.13 -19.45 -10.58
C SER A 66 -16.21 -18.51 -11.10
N TYR A 67 -17.18 -18.12 -10.26
CA TYR A 67 -18.24 -17.19 -10.61
C TYR A 67 -17.77 -15.76 -10.91
N ALA A 68 -16.58 -15.36 -10.44
CA ALA A 68 -16.03 -14.03 -10.63
C ALA A 68 -15.03 -13.95 -11.80
N LYS A 69 -14.58 -15.10 -12.33
CA LYS A 69 -13.54 -15.18 -13.37
C LYS A 69 -13.88 -14.41 -14.65
N SER A 70 -15.15 -14.32 -15.05
CA SER A 70 -15.56 -13.59 -16.26
C SER A 70 -15.37 -12.07 -16.15
N PHE A 71 -15.38 -11.54 -14.93
CA PHE A 71 -15.22 -10.10 -14.68
C PHE A 71 -13.76 -9.72 -14.39
N VAL A 72 -13.01 -10.61 -13.72
CA VAL A 72 -11.63 -10.34 -13.31
C VAL A 72 -10.62 -10.81 -14.35
N GLY A 73 -10.93 -11.86 -15.11
CA GLY A 73 -9.99 -12.52 -16.02
C GLY A 73 -9.05 -13.49 -15.29
N GLU A 74 -7.96 -13.86 -15.97
CA GLU A 74 -6.92 -14.76 -15.43
C GLU A 74 -5.92 -14.03 -14.51
N THR A 75 -5.79 -12.72 -14.69
CA THR A 75 -4.86 -11.87 -13.95
C THR A 75 -5.57 -10.63 -13.43
N LEU A 76 -5.19 -10.19 -12.23
CA LEU A 76 -5.61 -8.94 -11.63
C LEU A 76 -4.46 -7.95 -11.73
N THR A 77 -4.70 -6.81 -12.38
CA THR A 77 -3.80 -5.65 -12.31
C THR A 77 -4.34 -4.70 -11.26
N VAL A 78 -3.46 -4.21 -10.39
CA VAL A 78 -3.76 -3.26 -9.32
C VAL A 78 -2.82 -2.08 -9.44
N THR A 79 -3.36 -0.86 -9.51
CA THR A 79 -2.61 0.38 -9.38
C THR A 79 -2.97 1.01 -8.05
N GLU A 80 -2.01 0.97 -7.13
CA GLU A 80 -2.11 1.52 -5.78
C GLU A 80 -1.39 2.87 -5.72
N ARG A 81 -2.03 3.88 -5.14
CA ARG A 81 -1.46 5.21 -4.90
C ARG A 81 -1.53 5.53 -3.41
N GLN A 82 -0.41 5.99 -2.86
CA GLN A 82 -0.30 6.44 -1.48
C GLN A 82 0.30 7.84 -1.46
N GLU A 83 -0.42 8.81 -0.91
CA GLU A 83 0.04 10.19 -0.76
C GLU A 83 0.35 10.42 0.70
N TRP A 84 1.62 10.25 1.07
CA TRP A 84 2.10 10.43 2.43
C TRP A 84 2.35 11.90 2.72
N ALA A 85 1.75 12.39 3.81
CA ALA A 85 2.07 13.69 4.36
C ALA A 85 3.52 13.74 4.88
N VAL A 86 3.98 14.97 5.13
CA VAL A 86 5.25 15.22 5.82
C VAL A 86 5.24 14.45 7.15
N PRO A 87 6.24 13.59 7.42
CA PRO A 87 6.27 12.84 8.67
C PRO A 87 6.51 13.80 9.85
N ALA A 88 6.03 13.40 11.03
CA ALA A 88 6.45 14.01 12.28
C ALA A 88 7.94 13.73 12.54
N ALA A 89 8.52 14.42 13.52
CA ALA A 89 9.95 14.32 13.83
C ALA A 89 10.41 12.90 14.23
N ASP A 90 9.51 12.07 14.76
CA ASP A 90 9.76 10.67 15.12
C ASP A 90 9.55 9.68 13.96
N GLY A 91 9.06 10.15 12.81
CA GLY A 91 8.74 9.36 11.62
C GLY A 91 7.30 8.86 11.55
N THR A 92 6.45 9.16 12.53
CA THR A 92 5.01 8.88 12.44
C THR A 92 4.35 9.75 11.38
N GLY A 93 3.20 9.34 10.87
CA GLY A 93 2.50 10.08 9.83
C GLY A 93 1.34 9.34 9.23
N THR A 94 0.68 9.98 8.27
CA THR A 94 -0.49 9.45 7.58
C THR A 94 -0.36 9.58 6.07
N ALA A 95 -1.11 8.75 5.36
CA ALA A 95 -1.28 8.80 3.93
C ALA A 95 -2.75 8.72 3.55
N VAL A 96 -3.13 9.39 2.47
CA VAL A 96 -4.33 9.02 1.70
C VAL A 96 -3.94 7.86 0.80
N ALA A 97 -4.78 6.83 0.72
CA ALA A 97 -4.52 5.65 -0.09
C ALA A 97 -5.70 5.34 -1.01
N SER A 98 -5.39 4.97 -2.24
CA SER A 98 -6.37 4.45 -3.19
C SER A 98 -5.78 3.27 -3.96
N ALA A 99 -6.65 2.40 -4.45
CA ALA A 99 -6.25 1.39 -5.42
C ALA A 99 -7.36 1.17 -6.45
N GLU A 100 -6.96 1.12 -7.71
CA GLU A 100 -7.82 0.76 -8.82
C GLU A 100 -7.41 -0.62 -9.33
N MET A 101 -8.39 -1.42 -9.71
CA MET A 101 -8.16 -2.75 -10.25
C MET A 101 -8.69 -2.89 -11.67
N SER A 102 -8.17 -3.84 -12.43
CA SER A 102 -8.72 -4.22 -13.74
C SER A 102 -10.16 -4.79 -13.66
N ALA A 103 -10.56 -5.23 -12.47
CA ALA A 103 -11.94 -5.62 -12.13
C ALA A 103 -12.75 -4.39 -11.67
N PRO A 104 -14.10 -4.42 -11.66
CA PRO A 104 -14.95 -3.31 -11.20
C PRO A 104 -14.96 -3.19 -9.66
N ILE A 105 -13.77 -3.04 -9.09
CA ILE A 105 -13.47 -2.93 -7.67
C ILE A 105 -12.45 -1.80 -7.53
N ALA A 106 -12.63 -0.97 -6.54
CA ALA A 106 -11.69 0.06 -6.15
C ALA A 106 -11.59 0.07 -4.63
N PHE A 107 -10.51 0.66 -4.12
CA PHE A 107 -10.30 0.93 -2.71
C PHE A 107 -10.02 2.42 -2.52
N THR A 108 -10.62 3.00 -1.49
CA THR A 108 -10.27 4.33 -0.99
C THR A 108 -10.14 4.28 0.53
N GLY A 109 -9.11 4.92 1.05
CA GLY A 109 -8.85 4.88 2.48
C GLY A 109 -7.65 5.69 2.90
N SER A 110 -7.07 5.25 4.01
CA SER A 110 -5.92 5.89 4.63
C SER A 110 -4.92 4.87 5.14
N MET A 111 -3.68 5.32 5.27
CA MET A 111 -2.64 4.62 6.00
C MET A 111 -2.14 5.47 7.15
N SER A 112 -1.73 4.85 8.25
CA SER A 112 -1.08 5.55 9.37
C SER A 112 0.08 4.75 9.93
N ILE A 113 1.17 5.45 10.24
CA ILE A 113 2.30 4.95 11.04
C ILE A 113 2.17 5.55 12.44
N THR A 114 1.97 4.69 13.43
CA THR A 114 1.92 5.08 14.85
C THR A 114 2.91 4.24 15.66
N THR A 115 3.20 4.64 16.91
CA THR A 115 4.05 3.87 17.80
C THR A 115 3.54 3.90 19.23
N ASP A 116 3.80 2.83 19.97
CA ASP A 116 3.63 2.75 21.43
C ASP A 116 4.95 2.96 22.20
N GLY A 117 6.02 3.33 21.49
CA GLY A 117 7.37 3.53 22.01
C GLY A 117 8.34 2.39 21.71
N SER A 118 7.85 1.15 21.66
CA SER A 118 8.69 -0.03 21.36
C SER A 118 8.37 -0.68 20.02
N VAL A 119 7.12 -0.56 19.58
CA VAL A 119 6.62 -1.17 18.35
C VAL A 119 6.02 -0.08 17.48
N THR A 120 6.35 -0.12 16.19
CA THR A 120 5.68 0.70 15.18
C THR A 120 4.54 -0.08 14.57
N THR A 121 3.36 0.53 14.46
CA THR A 121 2.20 -0.04 13.77
C THR A 121 1.94 0.72 12.48
N VAL A 122 1.83 -0.01 11.36
CA VAL A 122 1.30 0.50 10.10
C VAL A 122 -0.12 -0.03 9.93
N ARG A 123 -1.10 0.86 9.89
CA ARG A 123 -2.51 0.51 9.69
C ARG A 123 -2.98 1.01 8.34
N THR A 124 -3.76 0.18 7.63
CA THR A 124 -4.52 0.54 6.43
C THR A 124 -6.00 0.39 6.75
N PHE A 125 -6.78 1.44 6.49
CA PHE A 125 -8.22 1.47 6.77
C PHE A 125 -8.99 2.15 5.64
N GLY A 126 -10.08 1.54 5.18
CA GLY A 126 -10.93 2.09 4.12
C GLY A 126 -11.98 1.12 3.60
N GLU A 127 -12.50 1.37 2.40
CA GLU A 127 -13.52 0.56 1.72
C GLU A 127 -13.31 0.48 0.21
#